data_AF-A0A7K0WCL0-F1
#
_entry.id   AF-A0A7K0WCL0-F1
#
_cell.length_a   1.000
_cell.length_b   1.000
_cell.length_c   1.000
_cell.angle_alpha   90.00
_cell.angle_beta   90.00
_cell.angle_gamma   90.00
#
_symmetry.space_group_name_H-M   'P 1'
#
loop_
_entity.id
_entity.type
_entity.pdbx_description
1 polymer ?
#
loop_
_entity_poly.entity_id
_entity_poly.type
_entity_poly.pdbx_seq_one_letter_code
_entity_poly.pdbx_strand_id
1 'polypeptide(L)'
;MTLATEHWVLTLVCEDRPGIVHAISGAIVAANGNITESHQYTSLDTGRFFMRLQIESAISRSDFEAAIKPIAATYSMQFTLDNVGRKMKTLVLVSKAGHCLNDMLFRQRSGQLPIDIESVFGNHAELAPLAEFYGVKFENHTIKSEGDKRAFEQMLRTYIKSAKIELIVLARYMQVLSPEFCEEFAGKIINIHHSFLPGFKGANPYAQAHARGVKLIGATAHFVTSDLDEGPIIEQNVVRVEHSSSKERLVSIGQDVESKTLTQAVRWFAEHRILLDGERTVIFS
;
A
#
# COMPACT_ATOMS: atom_id res chain seq x y z
N MET A 1 -20.29 -18.89 28.97
CA MET A 1 -20.01 -18.47 27.58
C MET A 1 -18.70 -17.72 27.62
N THR A 2 -17.62 -18.28 27.12
CA THR A 2 -16.37 -17.54 26.90
C THR A 2 -16.66 -16.48 25.84
N LEU A 3 -16.47 -15.21 26.17
CA LEU A 3 -16.52 -14.12 25.18
C LEU A 3 -15.53 -14.47 24.07
N ALA A 4 -15.95 -14.34 22.81
CA ALA A 4 -15.06 -14.54 21.69
C ALA A 4 -13.92 -13.53 21.79
N THR A 5 -12.68 -14.00 21.74
CA THR A 5 -11.50 -13.12 21.75
C THR A 5 -11.39 -12.46 20.39
N GLU A 6 -11.37 -11.14 20.36
CA GLU A 6 -11.11 -10.33 19.17
C GLU A 6 -9.60 -10.15 19.02
N HIS A 7 -9.13 -10.06 17.77
CA HIS A 7 -7.71 -9.84 17.46
C HIS A 7 -7.54 -8.57 16.63
N TRP A 8 -6.90 -7.57 17.23
CA TRP A 8 -6.76 -6.23 16.68
C TRP A 8 -5.32 -5.88 16.35
N VAL A 9 -5.15 -5.04 15.32
CA VAL A 9 -3.90 -4.31 15.06
C VAL A 9 -4.08 -2.87 15.51
N LEU A 10 -3.22 -2.42 16.41
CA LEU A 10 -3.13 -1.04 16.89
C LEU A 10 -1.86 -0.41 16.32
N THR A 11 -2.00 0.67 15.56
CA THR A 11 -0.86 1.51 15.20
C THR A 11 -0.97 2.85 15.88
N LEU A 12 0.17 3.45 16.23
CA LEU A 12 0.23 4.76 16.84
C LEU A 12 1.46 5.54 16.38
N VAL A 13 1.28 6.86 16.30
CA VAL A 13 2.34 7.82 16.00
C VAL A 13 2.18 9.05 16.88
N CYS A 14 3.27 9.49 17.52
CA CYS A 14 3.31 10.72 18.31
C CYS A 14 4.72 11.31 18.37
N GLU A 15 4.90 12.44 19.05
CA GLU A 15 6.23 12.90 19.45
C GLU A 15 6.84 11.93 20.46
N ASP A 16 8.14 11.67 20.34
CA ASP A 16 8.84 10.77 21.24
C ASP A 16 9.07 11.43 22.61
N ARG A 17 8.78 10.68 23.67
CA ARG A 17 9.08 11.05 25.05
C ARG A 17 8.95 9.84 25.99
N PRO A 18 9.57 9.87 27.17
CA PRO A 18 9.48 8.79 28.14
C PRO A 18 8.04 8.42 28.51
N GLY A 19 7.81 7.11 28.71
CA GLY A 19 6.55 6.58 29.25
C GLY A 19 5.51 6.11 28.22
N ILE A 20 5.71 6.36 26.92
CA ILE A 20 4.76 5.94 25.86
C ILE A 20 4.45 4.45 25.94
N VAL A 21 5.49 3.61 25.88
CA VAL A 21 5.37 2.14 25.88
C VAL A 21 4.69 1.64 27.16
N HIS A 22 5.05 2.21 28.31
CA HIS A 22 4.46 1.86 29.60
C HIS A 22 2.97 2.22 29.65
N ALA A 23 2.60 3.43 29.22
CA ALA A 23 1.21 3.87 29.21
C ALA A 23 0.34 2.96 28.32
N ILE A 24 0.79 2.68 27.09
CA ILE A 24 0.06 1.85 26.13
C ILE A 24 -0.06 0.41 26.63
N SER A 25 1.04 -0.22 27.02
CA SER A 25 1.00 -1.59 27.55
C SER A 25 0.13 -1.70 28.81
N GLY A 26 0.19 -0.71 29.71
CA GLY A 26 -0.66 -0.62 30.89
C GLY A 26 -2.15 -0.54 30.56
N ALA A 27 -2.55 0.29 29.59
CA ALA A 27 -3.95 0.36 29.16
C ALA A 27 -4.43 -0.91 28.46
N ILE A 28 -3.56 -1.57 27.68
CA ILE A 28 -3.90 -2.86 27.06
C ILE A 28 -4.22 -3.90 28.14
N VAL A 29 -3.39 -3.99 29.19
CA VAL A 29 -3.65 -4.88 30.32
C VAL A 29 -4.92 -4.49 31.07
N ALA A 30 -5.14 -3.20 31.33
CA ALA A 30 -6.37 -2.70 31.97
C ALA A 30 -7.64 -3.01 31.15
N ALA A 31 -7.50 -3.12 29.83
CA ALA A 31 -8.52 -3.51 28.87
C ALA A 31 -8.62 -5.05 28.68
N ASN A 32 -8.08 -5.84 29.61
CA ASN A 32 -7.99 -7.32 29.53
C ASN A 32 -7.39 -7.82 28.21
N GLY A 33 -6.48 -7.05 27.62
CA GLY A 33 -5.79 -7.38 26.40
C GLY A 33 -4.46 -8.07 26.64
N ASN A 34 -4.07 -8.91 25.69
CA ASN A 34 -2.76 -9.55 25.59
C ASN A 34 -2.07 -9.11 24.30
N ILE A 35 -0.80 -8.73 24.36
CA ILE A 35 -0.02 -8.33 23.18
C ILE A 35 0.57 -9.59 22.53
N THR A 36 0.25 -9.83 21.27
CA THR A 36 0.71 -11.00 20.49
C THR A 36 1.85 -10.66 19.52
N GLU A 37 1.96 -9.41 19.08
CA GLU A 37 3.07 -8.89 18.27
C GLU A 37 3.34 -7.44 18.71
N SER A 38 4.60 -7.02 18.78
CA SER A 38 4.97 -5.67 19.22
C SER A 38 6.22 -5.16 18.49
N HIS A 39 6.07 -4.04 17.79
CA HIS A 39 7.16 -3.32 17.15
C HIS A 39 7.09 -1.84 17.54
N GLN A 40 8.26 -1.24 17.74
CA GLN A 40 8.39 0.19 17.99
C GLN A 40 9.63 0.76 17.30
N TYR A 41 9.60 2.04 16.98
CA TYR A 41 10.70 2.77 16.39
C TYR A 41 10.63 4.25 16.77
N THR A 42 11.78 4.85 17.07
CA THR A 42 11.92 6.30 17.25
C THR A 42 12.74 6.85 16.09
N SER A 43 12.16 7.79 15.35
CA SER A 43 12.87 8.56 14.33
C SER A 43 13.63 9.70 14.99
N LEU A 44 14.96 9.62 15.00
CA LEU A 44 15.81 10.68 15.55
C LEU A 44 15.77 11.96 14.69
N ASP A 45 15.46 11.82 13.39
CA ASP A 45 15.41 12.96 12.47
C ASP A 45 14.16 13.82 12.68
N THR A 46 13.01 13.17 12.94
CA THR A 46 11.73 13.88 13.10
C THR A 46 11.30 14.00 14.56
N GLY A 47 11.99 13.32 15.50
CA GLY A 47 11.61 13.26 16.91
C GLY A 47 10.30 12.51 17.16
N ARG A 48 9.86 11.68 16.21
CA ARG A 48 8.58 10.96 16.26
C ARG A 48 8.77 9.52 16.72
N PHE A 49 7.80 9.03 17.48
CA PHE A 49 7.68 7.65 17.92
C PHE A 49 6.59 6.93 17.15
N PHE A 50 6.87 5.69 16.74
CA PHE A 50 6.02 4.83 15.96
C PHE A 50 5.88 3.49 16.65
N MET A 51 4.68 2.92 16.69
CA MET A 51 4.46 1.59 17.24
C MET A 51 3.33 0.88 16.53
N ARG A 52 3.49 -0.44 16.38
CA ARG A 52 2.47 -1.37 15.85
C ARG A 52 2.38 -2.55 16.80
N LEU A 53 1.16 -2.85 17.21
CA LEU A 53 0.84 -3.96 18.10
C LEU A 53 -0.22 -4.84 17.46
N GLN A 54 -0.11 -6.15 17.64
CA GLN A 54 -1.26 -7.05 17.57
C GLN A 54 -1.72 -7.41 18.98
N ILE A 55 -3.02 -7.37 19.22
CA ILE A 55 -3.62 -7.42 20.55
C ILE A 55 -4.83 -8.33 20.52
N GLU A 56 -4.84 -9.33 21.39
CA GLU A 56 -6.02 -10.15 21.66
C GLU A 56 -6.76 -9.62 22.87
N SER A 57 -8.07 -9.40 22.79
CA SER A 57 -8.87 -9.00 23.95
C SER A 57 -10.30 -9.55 23.88
N ALA A 58 -10.90 -9.79 25.04
CA ALA A 58 -12.27 -10.26 25.18
C ALA A 58 -13.30 -9.11 25.36
N ILE A 59 -12.87 -7.84 25.33
CA ILE A 59 -13.76 -6.69 25.46
C ILE A 59 -14.25 -6.19 24.10
N SER A 60 -15.24 -5.31 24.09
CA SER A 60 -15.71 -4.70 22.84
C SER A 60 -14.70 -3.70 22.28
N ARG A 61 -14.69 -3.51 20.95
CA ARG A 61 -13.88 -2.47 20.29
C ARG A 61 -14.08 -1.09 20.90
N SER A 62 -15.33 -0.73 21.23
CA SER A 62 -15.67 0.57 21.82
C SER A 62 -15.01 0.75 23.19
N ASP A 63 -15.02 -0.28 24.03
CA ASP A 63 -14.42 -0.24 25.35
C ASP A 63 -12.89 -0.18 25.27
N PHE A 64 -12.30 -0.90 24.32
CA PHE A 64 -10.86 -0.84 24.08
C PHE A 64 -10.42 0.54 23.60
N GLU A 65 -11.12 1.12 22.61
CA GLU A 65 -10.85 2.49 22.17
C GLU A 65 -11.04 3.50 23.32
N ALA A 66 -12.03 3.31 24.19
CA ALA A 66 -12.24 4.15 25.38
C ALA A 66 -11.06 4.06 26.38
N ALA A 67 -10.41 2.91 26.51
CA ALA A 67 -9.22 2.75 27.35
C ALA A 67 -7.97 3.43 26.76
N ILE A 68 -7.85 3.46 25.42
CA ILE A 68 -6.69 4.06 24.74
C ILE A 68 -6.82 5.58 24.58
N LYS A 69 -8.04 6.12 24.39
CA LYS A 69 -8.29 7.56 24.14
C LYS A 69 -7.62 8.52 25.15
N PRO A 70 -7.64 8.27 26.49
CA PRO A 70 -6.98 9.15 27.45
C PRO A 70 -5.46 9.24 27.26
N ILE A 71 -4.83 8.10 26.91
CA ILE A 71 -3.38 8.06 26.61
C ILE A 71 -3.12 8.78 25.30
N ALA A 72 -3.93 8.52 24.27
CA ALA A 72 -3.79 9.21 23.01
C ALA A 72 -3.89 10.73 23.16
N ALA A 73 -4.80 11.22 24.01
CA ALA A 73 -4.89 12.65 24.35
C ALA A 73 -3.66 13.15 25.11
N THR A 74 -3.16 12.38 26.09
CA THR A 74 -2.00 12.76 26.91
C THR A 74 -0.75 12.95 26.05
N TYR A 75 -0.53 12.06 25.08
CA TYR A 75 0.65 12.02 24.21
C TYR A 75 0.44 12.62 22.82
N SER A 76 -0.72 13.23 22.56
CA SER A 76 -1.11 13.72 21.23
C SER A 76 -0.94 12.64 20.14
N MET A 77 -1.25 11.39 20.47
CA MET A 77 -1.10 10.26 19.55
C MET A 77 -2.21 10.24 18.52
N GLN A 78 -1.80 10.05 17.28
CA GLN A 78 -2.68 9.54 16.25
C GLN A 78 -2.62 8.02 16.32
N PHE A 79 -3.77 7.37 16.50
CA PHE A 79 -3.83 5.92 16.52
C PHE A 79 -4.91 5.39 15.58
N THR A 80 -4.70 4.18 15.08
CA THR A 80 -5.71 3.42 14.34
C THR A 80 -5.86 2.04 14.95
N LEU A 81 -7.09 1.54 14.98
CA LEU A 81 -7.42 0.20 15.44
C LEU A 81 -8.18 -0.52 14.33
N ASP A 82 -7.67 -1.68 13.92
CA ASP A 82 -8.28 -2.53 12.91
C ASP A 82 -8.25 -4.00 13.34
N ASN A 83 -8.89 -4.87 12.59
CA ASN A 83 -8.92 -6.31 12.84
C ASN A 83 -7.77 -6.99 12.08
N VAL A 84 -7.05 -7.87 12.77
CA VAL A 84 -6.00 -8.68 12.13
C VAL A 84 -6.62 -9.58 11.06
N GLY A 85 -6.03 -9.59 9.86
CA GLY A 85 -6.45 -10.45 8.75
C GLY A 85 -7.72 -10.01 8.02
N ARG A 86 -8.33 -8.86 8.39
CA ARG A 86 -9.44 -8.31 7.62
C ARG A 86 -8.97 -7.98 6.21
N LYS A 87 -9.76 -8.40 5.21
CA LYS A 87 -9.49 -8.03 3.82
C LYS A 87 -9.75 -6.55 3.60
N MET A 88 -8.73 -5.83 3.15
CA MET A 88 -8.82 -4.40 2.87
C MET A 88 -9.48 -4.14 1.50
N LYS A 89 -10.51 -3.30 1.47
CA LYS A 89 -11.23 -2.97 0.23
C LYS A 89 -10.33 -2.19 -0.71
N THR A 90 -10.03 -2.79 -1.85
CA THR A 90 -8.99 -2.31 -2.76
C THR A 90 -9.55 -2.06 -4.16
N LEU A 91 -9.19 -0.93 -4.76
CA LEU A 91 -9.41 -0.64 -6.17
C LEU A 91 -8.09 -0.73 -6.91
N VAL A 92 -8.06 -1.44 -8.04
CA VAL A 92 -6.85 -1.55 -8.86
C VAL A 92 -7.06 -0.80 -10.17
N LEU A 93 -6.17 0.15 -10.46
CA LEU A 93 -6.12 0.85 -11.74
C LEU A 93 -5.05 0.22 -12.64
N VAL A 94 -5.39 -0.04 -13.91
CA VAL A 94 -4.51 -0.71 -14.86
C VAL A 94 -4.50 -0.05 -16.23
N SER A 95 -3.40 -0.24 -16.96
CA SER A 95 -3.35 0.03 -18.40
C SER A 95 -3.28 -1.27 -19.20
N LYS A 96 -2.22 -1.50 -19.97
CA LYS A 96 -2.10 -2.69 -20.83
C LYS A 96 -1.27 -3.82 -20.24
N ALA A 97 -0.36 -3.51 -19.31
CA ALA A 97 0.54 -4.50 -18.73
C ALA A 97 -0.16 -5.25 -17.60
N GLY A 98 -0.39 -6.55 -17.80
CA GLY A 98 -1.21 -7.37 -16.89
C GLY A 98 -0.46 -8.08 -15.76
N HIS A 99 0.88 -8.04 -15.72
CA HIS A 99 1.68 -8.86 -14.80
C HIS A 99 1.41 -8.56 -13.32
N CYS A 100 1.42 -7.28 -12.93
CA CYS A 100 1.11 -6.87 -11.56
C CYS A 100 -0.33 -7.23 -11.16
N LEU A 101 -1.30 -6.97 -12.03
CA LEU A 101 -2.70 -7.31 -11.78
C LEU A 101 -2.87 -8.83 -11.59
N ASN A 102 -2.27 -9.64 -12.46
CA ASN A 102 -2.34 -11.10 -12.38
C ASN A 102 -1.76 -11.64 -11.07
N ASP A 103 -0.59 -11.17 -10.64
CA ASP A 103 0.03 -11.60 -9.37
C ASP A 103 -0.85 -11.23 -8.16
N MET A 104 -1.40 -10.02 -8.13
CA MET A 104 -2.31 -9.60 -7.06
C MET A 104 -3.61 -10.43 -7.03
N LEU A 105 -4.28 -10.63 -8.17
CA LEU A 105 -5.50 -11.43 -8.27
C LEU A 105 -5.26 -12.88 -7.82
N PHE A 106 -4.15 -13.48 -8.27
CA PHE A 106 -3.75 -14.82 -7.86
C PHE A 106 -3.56 -14.92 -6.35
N ARG A 107 -2.79 -14.00 -5.75
CA ARG A 107 -2.45 -14.03 -4.32
C ARG A 107 -3.64 -13.70 -3.42
N GLN A 108 -4.53 -12.81 -3.85
CA GLN A 108 -5.80 -12.60 -3.16
C GLN A 108 -6.60 -13.91 -3.14
N ARG A 109 -6.79 -14.54 -4.30
CA ARG A 109 -7.58 -15.78 -4.41
C ARG A 109 -6.96 -16.93 -3.59
N SER A 110 -5.64 -16.99 -3.48
CA SER A 110 -4.94 -17.99 -2.68
C SER A 110 -4.85 -17.63 -1.18
N GLY A 111 -5.41 -16.51 -0.73
CA GLY A 111 -5.34 -16.06 0.66
C GLY A 111 -3.97 -15.55 1.12
N GLN A 112 -3.06 -15.24 0.20
CA GLN A 112 -1.70 -14.75 0.48
C GLN A 112 -1.58 -13.22 0.49
N LEU A 113 -2.64 -12.52 0.10
CA LEU A 113 -2.73 -11.07 0.09
C LEU A 113 -4.06 -10.66 0.74
N PRO A 114 -4.06 -10.02 1.93
CA PRO A 114 -5.27 -9.73 2.70
C PRO A 114 -6.02 -8.51 2.15
N ILE A 115 -6.37 -8.54 0.86
CA ILE A 115 -7.16 -7.52 0.19
C ILE A 115 -8.42 -8.13 -0.41
N ASP A 116 -9.39 -7.26 -0.67
CA ASP A 116 -10.57 -7.55 -1.48
C ASP A 116 -10.58 -6.56 -2.65
N ILE A 117 -10.14 -7.02 -3.83
CA ILE A 117 -10.17 -6.23 -5.06
C ILE A 117 -11.63 -6.12 -5.52
N GLU A 118 -12.25 -5.00 -5.19
CA GLU A 118 -13.68 -4.77 -5.43
C GLU A 118 -14.00 -4.57 -6.91
N SER A 119 -13.11 -3.85 -7.60
CA SER A 119 -13.15 -3.67 -9.04
C SER A 119 -11.74 -3.40 -9.57
N VAL A 120 -11.57 -3.64 -10.87
CA VAL A 120 -10.41 -3.23 -11.66
C VAL A 120 -10.89 -2.20 -12.67
N PHE A 121 -10.31 -1.00 -12.66
CA PHE A 121 -10.60 0.01 -13.68
C PHE A 121 -9.42 0.13 -14.64
N GLY A 122 -9.68 -0.09 -15.92
CA GLY A 122 -8.69 0.03 -16.98
C GLY A 122 -8.96 1.23 -17.87
N ASN A 123 -7.92 1.90 -18.35
CA ASN A 123 -8.08 2.86 -19.46
C ASN A 123 -8.06 2.17 -20.85
N HIS A 124 -7.92 0.85 -20.85
CA HIS A 124 -8.00 -0.04 -22.00
C HIS A 124 -8.73 -1.34 -21.59
N ALA A 125 -9.28 -2.09 -22.55
CA ALA A 125 -10.13 -3.28 -22.28
C ALA A 125 -9.35 -4.61 -22.25
N GLU A 126 -8.07 -4.60 -22.62
CA GLU A 126 -7.21 -5.77 -22.82
C GLU A 126 -7.13 -6.70 -21.59
N LEU A 127 -7.31 -6.16 -20.38
CA LEU A 127 -7.21 -6.92 -19.14
C LEU A 127 -8.57 -7.36 -18.57
N ALA A 128 -9.69 -7.06 -19.24
CA ALA A 128 -11.01 -7.48 -18.80
C ALA A 128 -11.13 -9.03 -18.67
N PRO A 129 -10.68 -9.84 -19.65
CA PRO A 129 -10.77 -11.30 -19.53
C PRO A 129 -9.97 -11.86 -18.34
N LEU A 130 -8.88 -11.20 -17.96
CA LEU A 130 -8.07 -11.59 -16.79
C LEU A 130 -8.84 -11.35 -15.49
N ALA A 131 -9.44 -10.17 -15.31
CA ALA A 131 -10.25 -9.87 -14.14
C ALA A 131 -11.47 -10.80 -14.04
N GLU A 132 -12.16 -11.03 -15.16
CA GLU A 132 -13.32 -11.93 -15.25
C GLU A 132 -12.96 -13.37 -14.87
N PHE A 133 -11.80 -13.88 -15.29
CA PHE A 133 -11.31 -15.21 -14.91
C PHE A 133 -11.18 -15.40 -13.39
N TYR A 134 -10.82 -14.33 -12.66
CA TYR A 134 -10.76 -14.32 -11.20
C TYR A 134 -12.08 -13.91 -10.53
N GLY A 135 -13.15 -13.65 -11.30
CA GLY A 135 -14.45 -13.24 -10.79
C GLY A 135 -14.51 -11.80 -10.28
N VAL A 136 -13.58 -10.94 -10.72
CA VAL A 136 -13.49 -9.53 -10.31
C VAL A 136 -14.09 -8.63 -11.39
N LYS A 137 -14.86 -7.62 -10.97
CA LYS A 137 -15.49 -6.66 -11.88
C LYS A 137 -14.43 -5.85 -12.62
N PHE A 138 -14.63 -5.65 -13.92
CA PHE A 138 -13.78 -4.80 -14.75
C PHE A 138 -14.60 -3.66 -15.37
N GLU A 139 -14.09 -2.43 -15.28
CA GLU A 139 -14.66 -1.28 -16.00
C GLU A 139 -13.61 -0.64 -16.91
N ASN A 140 -13.98 -0.42 -18.17
CA ASN A 140 -13.12 0.27 -19.13
C ASN A 140 -13.51 1.75 -19.24
N HIS A 141 -12.56 2.63 -18.93
CA HIS A 141 -12.71 4.08 -18.95
C HIS A 141 -11.66 4.69 -19.90
N THR A 142 -12.01 4.78 -21.18
CA THR A 142 -11.07 5.30 -22.20
C THR A 142 -10.82 6.80 -22.00
N ILE A 143 -9.54 7.18 -21.86
CA ILE A 143 -9.11 8.58 -21.65
C ILE A 143 -8.36 9.03 -22.91
N LYS A 144 -8.91 10.01 -23.64
CA LYS A 144 -8.29 10.56 -24.88
C LYS A 144 -7.96 12.04 -24.76
N SER A 145 -8.53 12.72 -23.76
CA SER A 145 -8.36 14.15 -23.54
C SER A 145 -8.29 14.48 -22.05
N GLU A 146 -7.81 15.67 -21.72
CA GLU A 146 -7.87 16.20 -20.36
C GLU A 146 -9.31 16.32 -19.83
N GLY A 147 -10.29 16.51 -20.72
CA GLY A 147 -11.70 16.49 -20.35
C GLY A 147 -12.16 15.12 -19.86
N ASP A 148 -11.78 14.06 -20.58
CA ASP A 148 -12.08 12.67 -20.21
C ASP A 148 -11.39 12.30 -18.89
N LYS A 149 -10.13 12.73 -18.71
CA LYS A 149 -9.38 12.50 -17.48
C LYS A 149 -10.09 13.09 -16.27
N ARG A 150 -10.51 14.37 -16.35
CA ARG A 150 -11.25 15.04 -15.26
C ARG A 150 -12.57 14.32 -14.96
N ALA A 151 -13.31 13.91 -16.00
CA ALA A 151 -14.55 13.17 -15.83
C ALA A 151 -14.32 11.81 -15.16
N PHE A 152 -13.29 11.08 -15.58
CA PHE A 152 -12.89 9.80 -14.99
C PHE A 152 -12.52 9.95 -13.51
N GLU A 153 -11.67 10.92 -13.16
CA GLU A 153 -11.27 11.13 -11.77
C GLU A 153 -12.44 11.60 -10.88
N GLN A 154 -13.41 12.35 -11.42
CA GLN A 154 -14.63 12.71 -10.69
C GLN A 154 -15.52 11.48 -10.42
N MET A 155 -15.66 10.60 -11.41
CA MET A 155 -16.34 9.31 -11.23
C MET A 155 -15.60 8.45 -10.20
N LEU A 156 -14.27 8.37 -10.31
CA LEU A 156 -13.41 7.60 -9.43
C LEU A 156 -13.59 8.02 -7.96
N ARG A 157 -13.61 9.34 -7.67
CA ARG A 157 -13.93 9.88 -6.34
C ARG A 157 -15.28 9.39 -5.82
N THR A 158 -16.30 9.41 -6.68
CA THR A 158 -17.66 8.96 -6.35
C THR A 158 -17.67 7.47 -6.02
N TYR A 159 -17.00 6.65 -6.86
CA TYR A 159 -16.88 5.22 -6.66
C TYR A 159 -16.13 4.89 -5.36
N ILE A 160 -14.95 5.47 -5.14
CA ILE A 160 -14.14 5.25 -3.93
C ILE A 160 -14.94 5.50 -2.66
N LYS A 161 -15.69 6.62 -2.60
CA LYS A 161 -16.53 6.96 -1.45
C LYS A 161 -17.68 5.98 -1.26
N SER A 162 -18.40 5.64 -2.33
CA SER A 162 -19.57 4.75 -2.27
C SER A 162 -19.21 3.30 -1.93
N ALA A 163 -18.14 2.78 -2.52
CA ALA A 163 -17.64 1.42 -2.29
C ALA A 163 -16.78 1.30 -1.02
N LYS A 164 -16.47 2.43 -0.37
CA LYS A 164 -15.60 2.53 0.82
C LYS A 164 -14.22 1.91 0.54
N ILE A 165 -13.63 2.29 -0.59
CA ILE A 165 -12.28 1.85 -0.95
C ILE A 165 -11.27 2.45 0.05
N GLU A 166 -10.39 1.60 0.55
CA GLU A 166 -9.39 1.93 1.55
C GLU A 166 -7.99 2.06 0.94
N LEU A 167 -7.73 1.29 -0.13
CA LEU A 167 -6.48 1.29 -0.89
C LEU A 167 -6.75 1.39 -2.40
N ILE A 168 -6.00 2.26 -3.07
CA ILE A 168 -5.94 2.37 -4.53
C ILE A 168 -4.56 1.88 -4.97
N VAL A 169 -4.52 0.94 -5.91
CA VAL A 169 -3.26 0.40 -6.43
C VAL A 169 -3.12 0.72 -7.91
N LEU A 170 -2.05 1.42 -8.27
CA LEU A 170 -1.67 1.68 -9.65
C LEU A 170 -0.82 0.52 -10.16
N ALA A 171 -1.46 -0.56 -10.61
CA ALA A 171 -0.78 -1.74 -11.15
C ALA A 171 -0.35 -1.47 -12.60
N ARG A 172 0.74 -0.71 -12.75
CA ARG A 172 1.23 -0.20 -14.05
C ARG A 172 0.16 0.61 -14.80
N TYR A 173 -0.56 1.44 -14.07
CA TYR A 173 -1.42 2.48 -14.64
C TYR A 173 -0.56 3.60 -15.22
N MET A 174 -0.77 3.94 -16.49
CA MET A 174 0.11 4.86 -17.24
C MET A 174 -0.39 6.30 -17.29
N GLN A 175 -1.61 6.58 -16.79
CA GLN A 175 -2.11 7.95 -16.71
C GLN A 175 -1.66 8.59 -15.41
N VAL A 176 -1.08 9.78 -15.51
CA VAL A 176 -0.75 10.61 -14.35
C VAL A 176 -2.05 11.07 -13.70
N LEU A 177 -2.22 10.89 -12.40
CA LEU A 177 -3.36 11.42 -11.64
C LEU A 177 -3.20 12.93 -11.43
N SER A 178 -4.30 13.68 -11.31
CA SER A 178 -4.22 15.11 -11.01
C SER A 178 -3.65 15.35 -9.59
N PRO A 179 -2.95 16.48 -9.36
CA PRO A 179 -2.48 16.84 -8.02
C PRO A 179 -3.60 16.84 -6.98
N GLU A 180 -4.78 17.35 -7.33
CA GLU A 180 -5.94 17.40 -6.44
C GLU A 180 -6.46 15.99 -6.09
N PHE A 181 -6.32 15.02 -6.99
CA PHE A 181 -6.66 13.63 -6.69
C PHE A 181 -5.62 13.00 -5.75
N CYS A 182 -4.33 13.24 -6.01
CA CYS A 182 -3.25 12.76 -5.14
C CYS A 182 -3.37 13.30 -3.71
N GLU A 183 -3.69 14.60 -3.55
CA GLU A 183 -3.89 15.23 -2.24
C GLU A 183 -5.10 14.67 -1.51
N GLU A 184 -6.26 14.50 -2.18
CA GLU A 184 -7.48 13.98 -1.56
C GLU A 184 -7.31 12.54 -1.01
N PHE A 185 -6.48 11.73 -1.67
CA PHE A 185 -6.23 10.33 -1.31
C PHE A 185 -4.78 10.09 -0.86
N ALA A 186 -4.12 11.12 -0.32
CA ALA A 186 -2.75 11.02 0.19
C ALA A 186 -2.61 9.86 1.19
N GLY A 187 -1.56 9.07 1.03
CA GLY A 187 -1.31 7.87 1.86
C GLY A 187 -2.23 6.68 1.58
N LYS A 188 -3.07 6.73 0.53
CA LYS A 188 -3.97 5.62 0.13
C LYS A 188 -3.77 5.12 -1.29
N ILE A 189 -2.82 5.69 -2.03
CA ILE A 189 -2.50 5.29 -3.40
C ILE A 189 -1.09 4.71 -3.43
N ILE A 190 -0.95 3.43 -3.80
CA ILE A 190 0.34 2.78 -4.00
C ILE A 190 0.60 2.63 -5.50
N ASN A 191 1.77 3.06 -5.95
CA ASN A 191 2.24 2.89 -7.32
C ASN A 191 3.43 1.95 -7.40
N ILE A 192 3.65 1.36 -8.58
CA ILE A 192 4.86 0.61 -8.92
C ILE A 192 5.61 1.31 -10.06
N HIS A 193 6.83 1.72 -9.76
CA HIS A 193 7.77 2.24 -10.74
C HIS A 193 8.80 1.15 -11.10
N HIS A 194 9.06 0.98 -12.39
CA HIS A 194 9.85 -0.10 -12.99
C HIS A 194 11.37 0.07 -12.88
N SER A 195 11.81 1.06 -12.10
CA SER A 195 13.20 1.46 -11.93
C SER A 195 13.49 1.53 -10.45
N PHE A 196 14.76 1.31 -10.10
CA PHE A 196 15.24 1.58 -8.75
C PHE A 196 15.43 3.09 -8.61
N LEU A 197 14.51 3.76 -7.93
CA LEU A 197 14.60 5.20 -7.70
C LEU A 197 15.77 5.53 -6.74
N PRO A 198 16.55 6.60 -6.99
CA PRO A 198 16.51 7.50 -8.16
C PRO A 198 17.27 6.90 -9.36
N GLY A 199 16.55 6.40 -10.37
CA GLY A 199 17.09 5.70 -11.54
C GLY A 199 16.48 6.21 -12.85
N PHE A 200 16.56 5.42 -13.93
CA PHE A 200 16.06 5.81 -15.27
C PHE A 200 14.62 6.36 -15.22
N LYS A 201 14.45 7.65 -15.52
CA LYS A 201 13.15 8.32 -15.67
C LYS A 201 12.70 8.26 -17.14
N GLY A 202 11.38 8.36 -17.37
CA GLY A 202 10.81 8.52 -18.71
C GLY A 202 10.50 7.22 -19.47
N ALA A 203 10.30 7.33 -20.79
CA ALA A 203 9.79 6.24 -21.61
C ALA A 203 10.83 5.13 -21.86
N ASN A 204 10.33 3.90 -21.98
CA ASN A 204 11.10 2.69 -22.35
C ASN A 204 12.35 2.42 -21.48
N PRO A 205 12.19 2.33 -20.16
CA PRO A 205 13.27 2.12 -19.19
C PRO A 205 14.17 0.92 -19.49
N TYR A 206 13.60 -0.20 -19.93
CA TYR A 206 14.36 -1.41 -20.22
C TYR A 206 15.26 -1.27 -21.44
N ALA A 207 14.85 -0.47 -22.43
CA ALA A 207 15.73 -0.13 -23.55
C ALA A 207 16.91 0.72 -23.08
N GLN A 208 16.67 1.69 -22.19
CA GLN A 208 17.74 2.51 -21.60
C GLN A 208 18.69 1.65 -20.75
N ALA A 209 18.15 0.77 -19.92
CA ALA A 209 18.92 -0.17 -19.09
C ALA A 209 19.77 -1.12 -19.94
N HIS A 210 19.21 -1.68 -21.02
CA HIS A 210 19.94 -2.53 -21.97
C HIS A 210 21.09 -1.76 -22.63
N ALA A 211 20.78 -0.59 -23.20
CA ALA A 211 21.78 0.25 -23.89
C ALA A 211 22.91 0.69 -22.94
N ARG A 212 22.59 0.94 -21.66
CA ARG A 212 23.57 1.32 -20.63
C ARG A 212 24.37 0.12 -20.09
N GLY A 213 23.96 -1.10 -20.40
CA GLY A 213 24.63 -2.33 -19.98
C GLY A 213 24.57 -2.59 -18.48
N VAL A 214 23.47 -2.21 -17.83
CA VAL A 214 23.32 -2.35 -16.36
C VAL A 214 23.48 -3.79 -15.90
N LYS A 215 23.85 -3.97 -14.64
CA LYS A 215 24.00 -5.31 -14.00
C LYS A 215 22.92 -5.60 -12.98
N LEU A 216 22.05 -4.63 -12.73
CA LEU A 216 20.89 -4.72 -11.87
C LEU A 216 19.73 -4.03 -12.57
N ILE A 217 18.55 -4.63 -12.47
CA ILE A 217 17.27 -3.94 -12.71
C ILE A 217 16.46 -4.04 -11.42
N GLY A 218 15.58 -3.07 -11.17
CA GLY A 218 14.80 -3.05 -9.96
C GLY A 218 13.44 -2.41 -10.15
N ALA A 219 12.64 -2.44 -9.10
CA ALA A 219 11.37 -1.75 -9.04
C ALA A 219 11.19 -1.13 -7.66
N THR A 220 10.48 0.00 -7.62
CA THR A 220 10.16 0.74 -6.40
C THR A 220 8.64 0.86 -6.27
N ALA A 221 8.07 0.33 -5.18
CA ALA A 221 6.72 0.64 -4.77
C ALA A 221 6.73 1.81 -3.79
N HIS A 222 5.83 2.77 -3.99
CA HIS A 222 5.81 4.01 -3.20
C HIS A 222 4.38 4.56 -3.11
N PHE A 223 4.14 5.43 -2.12
CA PHE A 223 2.92 6.22 -2.10
C PHE A 223 2.94 7.27 -3.21
N VAL A 224 1.78 7.52 -3.81
CA VAL A 224 1.64 8.60 -4.80
C VAL A 224 1.48 9.94 -4.10
N THR A 225 2.20 10.94 -4.59
CA THR A 225 2.09 12.35 -4.22
C THR A 225 1.84 13.19 -5.48
N SER A 226 1.75 14.50 -5.35
CA SER A 226 1.70 15.43 -6.50
C SER A 226 2.98 15.38 -7.34
N ASP A 227 4.12 15.01 -6.73
CA ASP A 227 5.40 14.88 -7.40
C ASP A 227 5.52 13.47 -8.03
N LEU A 228 5.57 13.45 -9.36
CA LEU A 228 5.51 12.22 -10.14
C LEU A 228 6.69 11.30 -9.82
N ASP A 229 6.37 10.08 -9.38
CA ASP A 229 7.33 9.01 -9.01
C ASP A 229 8.31 9.42 -7.89
N GLU A 230 7.93 10.34 -6.99
CA GLU A 230 8.80 10.86 -5.92
C GLU A 230 8.23 10.75 -4.51
N GLY A 231 7.06 10.14 -4.35
CA GLY A 231 6.46 9.96 -3.03
C GLY A 231 7.18 8.94 -2.13
N PRO A 232 6.78 8.85 -0.84
CA PRO A 232 7.45 8.02 0.15
C PRO A 232 7.57 6.56 -0.28
N ILE A 233 8.81 6.07 -0.36
CA ILE A 233 9.14 4.71 -0.76
C ILE A 233 8.62 3.71 0.28
N ILE A 234 7.96 2.65 -0.18
CA ILE A 234 7.48 1.55 0.66
C ILE A 234 8.41 0.34 0.54
N GLU A 235 8.75 -0.04 -0.70
CA GLU A 235 9.53 -1.24 -0.96
C GLU A 235 10.37 -1.09 -2.22
N GLN A 236 11.57 -1.67 -2.22
CA GLN A 236 12.43 -1.74 -3.39
C GLN A 236 13.06 -3.12 -3.53
N ASN A 237 13.00 -3.69 -4.73
CA ASN A 237 13.73 -4.91 -5.05
C ASN A 237 14.61 -4.73 -6.29
N VAL A 238 15.71 -5.46 -6.32
CA VAL A 238 16.64 -5.51 -7.45
C VAL A 238 16.98 -6.96 -7.80
N VAL A 239 17.22 -7.22 -9.08
CA VAL A 239 17.68 -8.51 -9.60
C VAL A 239 18.86 -8.28 -10.53
N ARG A 240 19.84 -9.18 -10.44
CA ARG A 240 21.02 -9.18 -11.31
C ARG A 240 20.65 -9.56 -12.74
N VAL A 241 21.21 -8.84 -13.70
CA VAL A 241 21.08 -9.11 -15.13
C VAL A 241 22.45 -9.22 -15.79
N GLU A 242 22.51 -9.97 -16.88
CA GLU A 242 23.74 -10.29 -17.58
C GLU A 242 23.89 -9.46 -18.86
N HIS A 243 25.12 -9.35 -19.37
CA HIS A 243 25.40 -8.67 -20.63
C HIS A 243 24.83 -9.41 -21.85
N SER A 244 24.56 -10.71 -21.70
CA SER A 244 23.92 -11.58 -22.68
C SER A 244 22.39 -11.45 -22.72
N SER A 245 21.78 -10.79 -21.72
CA SER A 245 20.32 -10.62 -21.64
C SER A 245 19.81 -9.70 -22.76
N SER A 246 18.91 -10.21 -23.60
CA SER A 246 18.20 -9.38 -24.57
C SER A 246 17.26 -8.38 -23.87
N LYS A 247 16.81 -7.36 -24.61
CA LYS A 247 15.81 -6.40 -24.13
C LYS A 247 14.53 -7.09 -23.66
N GLU A 248 14.03 -8.07 -24.41
CA GLU A 248 12.80 -8.82 -24.09
C GLU A 248 12.99 -9.61 -22.78
N ARG A 249 14.18 -10.17 -22.58
CA ARG A 249 14.52 -10.84 -21.32
C ARG A 249 14.54 -9.85 -20.15
N LEU A 250 15.09 -8.65 -20.32
CA LEU A 250 15.08 -7.62 -19.28
C LEU A 250 13.66 -7.18 -18.93
N VAL A 251 12.77 -7.05 -19.93
CA VAL A 251 11.34 -6.76 -19.70
C VAL A 251 10.70 -7.85 -18.85
N SER A 252 10.89 -9.13 -19.21
CA SER A 252 10.33 -10.26 -18.44
C SER A 252 10.83 -10.29 -16.99
N ILE A 253 12.14 -10.16 -16.77
CA ILE A 253 12.70 -10.11 -15.40
C ILE A 253 12.13 -8.89 -14.65
N GLY A 254 12.03 -7.76 -15.33
CA GLY A 254 11.49 -6.53 -14.77
C GLY A 254 10.05 -6.66 -14.30
N GLN A 255 9.19 -7.28 -15.11
CA GLN A 255 7.79 -7.58 -14.76
C GLN A 255 7.68 -8.48 -13.51
N ASP A 256 8.56 -9.47 -13.37
CA ASP A 256 8.60 -10.31 -12.17
C ASP A 256 8.97 -9.51 -10.91
N VAL A 257 9.97 -8.63 -11.04
CA VAL A 257 10.41 -7.77 -9.92
C VAL A 257 9.32 -6.78 -9.53
N GLU A 258 8.68 -6.14 -10.51
CA GLU A 258 7.57 -5.21 -10.27
C GLU A 258 6.39 -5.87 -9.54
N SER A 259 5.99 -7.06 -10.00
CA SER A 259 4.87 -7.80 -9.40
C SER A 259 5.15 -8.10 -7.93
N LYS A 260 6.36 -8.61 -7.63
CA LYS A 260 6.77 -8.95 -6.27
C LYS A 260 6.85 -7.71 -5.37
N THR A 261 7.52 -6.66 -5.83
CA THR A 261 7.66 -5.40 -5.08
C THR A 261 6.29 -4.78 -4.77
N LEU A 262 5.40 -4.69 -5.77
CA LEU A 262 4.08 -4.11 -5.57
C LEU A 262 3.24 -4.94 -4.60
N THR A 263 3.18 -6.25 -4.79
CA THR A 263 2.43 -7.14 -3.90
C THR A 263 2.93 -7.05 -2.46
N GLN A 264 4.25 -6.96 -2.24
CA GLN A 264 4.80 -6.85 -0.89
C GLN A 264 4.40 -5.52 -0.23
N ALA A 265 4.47 -4.40 -0.97
CA ALA A 265 3.99 -3.11 -0.50
C ALA A 265 2.49 -3.12 -0.16
N VAL A 266 1.67 -3.72 -1.03
CA VAL A 266 0.22 -3.86 -0.79
C VAL A 266 -0.06 -4.74 0.44
N ARG A 267 0.70 -5.82 0.63
CA ARG A 267 0.58 -6.67 1.83
C ARG A 267 0.88 -5.88 3.10
N TRP A 268 2.01 -5.18 3.13
CA TRP A 268 2.38 -4.37 4.29
C TRP A 268 1.36 -3.27 4.58
N PHE A 269 0.77 -2.65 3.55
CA PHE A 269 -0.30 -1.69 3.72
C PHE A 269 -1.54 -2.33 4.36
N ALA A 270 -2.01 -3.44 3.80
CA ALA A 270 -3.19 -4.16 4.29
C ALA A 270 -3.01 -4.75 5.70
N GLU A 271 -1.77 -5.03 6.12
CA GLU A 271 -1.44 -5.51 7.47
C GLU A 271 -1.11 -4.38 8.46
N HIS A 272 -1.32 -3.12 8.07
CA HIS A 272 -1.00 -1.92 8.86
C HIS A 272 0.46 -1.85 9.31
N ARG A 273 1.39 -2.30 8.45
CA ARG A 273 2.84 -2.34 8.71
C ARG A 273 3.58 -1.09 8.24
N ILE A 274 2.89 -0.15 7.59
CA ILE A 274 3.46 1.08 7.02
C ILE A 274 2.98 2.29 7.81
N LEU A 275 3.91 3.09 8.33
CA LEU A 275 3.61 4.39 8.95
C LEU A 275 4.41 5.51 8.27
N LEU A 276 3.75 6.62 7.96
CA LEU A 276 4.38 7.76 7.27
C LEU A 276 5.24 8.61 8.24
N ASP A 277 6.49 8.85 7.86
CA ASP A 277 7.43 9.74 8.53
C ASP A 277 7.88 10.87 7.59
N GLY A 278 7.01 11.85 7.37
CA GLY A 278 7.21 12.90 6.37
C GLY A 278 7.31 12.28 4.96
N GLU A 279 8.43 12.52 4.29
CA GLU A 279 8.74 11.98 2.94
C GLU A 279 9.23 10.51 2.96
N ARG A 280 9.22 9.85 4.12
CA ARG A 280 9.70 8.47 4.30
C ARG A 280 8.63 7.58 4.90
N THR A 281 8.91 6.28 4.93
CA THR A 281 8.06 5.31 5.61
C THR A 281 8.85 4.56 6.68
N VAL A 282 8.14 4.20 7.76
CA VAL A 282 8.56 3.20 8.73
C VAL A 282 7.83 1.91 8.38
N ILE A 283 8.59 0.84 8.13
CA ILE A 283 8.06 -0.48 7.76
C ILE A 283 8.32 -1.47 8.90
N PHE A 284 7.26 -2.02 9.48
CA PHE A 284 7.34 -3.09 10.46
C PHE A 284 7.16 -4.45 9.78
N SER A 285 8.26 -5.01 9.26
CA SER A 285 8.30 -6.32 8.58
C SER A 285 8.03 -7.50 9.50
#